data_AF-A0A964X1A5-F1
#
_entry.id   AF-A0A964X1A5-F1
#
_cell.length_a   1.000
_cell.length_b   1.000
_cell.length_c   1.000
_cell.angle_alpha   90.00
_cell.angle_beta   90.00
_cell.angle_gamma   90.00
#
_symmetry.space_group_name_H-M   'P 1'
#
loop_
_entity.id
_entity.type
_entity.pdbx_description
1 polymer ?
#
loop_
_entity_poly.entity_id
_entity_poly.type
_entity_poly.pdbx_seq_one_letter_code
_entity_poly.pdbx_strand_id
1 'polypeptide(L)'
;MEAPMRLLLLVPALGLLAACDEMMMPPATPVVAACDEAVLSAQWLNQPGDVVRAASFAQPVRVFNRGDALTMDFNPSRINFELDPATGRVARVFCG
;
A
#
# COMPACT_ATOMS: atom_id res chain seq x y z
N MET A 1 -68.55 13.72 32.88
CA MET A 1 -68.46 12.31 32.47
C MET A 1 -67.28 12.21 31.52
N GLU A 2 -66.09 11.73 31.83
CA GLU A 2 -65.43 11.14 32.99
C GLU A 2 -63.94 11.37 32.66
N ALA A 3 -63.13 11.83 33.62
CA ALA A 3 -61.69 11.66 33.53
C ALA A 3 -61.30 10.54 34.49
N PRO A 4 -60.41 9.64 34.06
CA PRO A 4 -59.31 9.29 34.96
C PRO A 4 -57.99 9.33 34.18
N MET A 5 -57.06 10.19 34.60
CA MET A 5 -56.03 9.83 35.59
C MET A 5 -55.26 8.59 35.16
N ARG A 6 -54.11 8.79 34.50
CA ARG A 6 -53.03 7.79 34.50
C ARG A 6 -51.67 8.44 34.29
N LEU A 7 -51.09 8.75 35.45
CA LEU A 7 -49.72 8.39 35.83
C LEU A 7 -48.61 8.87 34.89
N LEU A 8 -48.08 10.04 35.26
CA LEU A 8 -46.72 10.46 34.95
C LEU A 8 -45.72 9.38 35.44
N LEU A 9 -44.96 8.79 34.53
CA LEU A 9 -43.76 8.01 34.85
C LEU A 9 -42.66 8.40 33.84
N LEU A 10 -41.83 9.35 34.25
CA LEU A 10 -40.45 9.47 33.80
C LEU A 10 -39.66 8.32 34.43
N VAL A 11 -39.01 7.45 33.64
CA VAL A 11 -37.66 6.94 33.95
C VAL A 11 -36.91 6.68 32.63
N PRO A 12 -35.63 7.09 32.53
CA PRO A 12 -34.84 7.08 31.31
C PRO A 12 -34.00 5.79 31.20
N ALA A 13 -33.14 5.77 30.19
CA ALA A 13 -31.84 5.09 30.17
C ALA A 13 -31.68 3.93 29.18
N LEU A 14 -30.58 4.06 28.43
CA LEU A 14 -29.70 2.98 28.02
C LEU A 14 -30.19 2.08 26.89
N GLY A 15 -30.40 2.67 25.71
CA GLY A 15 -30.08 2.00 24.46
C GLY A 15 -28.56 2.00 24.27
N LEU A 16 -27.87 1.07 24.92
CA LEU A 16 -26.45 0.82 24.75
C LEU A 16 -26.12 0.63 23.26
N LEU A 17 -25.05 1.29 22.83
CA LEU A 17 -24.44 1.13 21.52
C LEU A 17 -24.12 -0.35 21.28
N ALA A 18 -24.86 -0.99 20.38
CA ALA A 18 -24.43 -2.21 19.73
C ALA A 18 -23.95 -1.86 18.31
N ALA A 19 -22.86 -1.08 18.23
CA ALA A 19 -22.05 -0.98 17.02
C ALA A 19 -20.97 -2.05 17.08
N CYS A 20 -21.37 -3.31 16.93
CA CYS A 20 -20.43 -4.35 16.54
C CYS A 20 -20.17 -4.16 15.05
N ASP A 21 -19.23 -3.29 14.73
CA ASP A 21 -18.60 -3.28 13.43
C ASP A 21 -17.79 -4.58 13.34
N GLU A 22 -18.27 -5.55 12.56
CA GLU A 22 -17.44 -6.66 12.12
C GLU A 22 -16.33 -6.04 11.28
N MET A 23 -15.21 -5.77 11.95
CA MET A 23 -13.98 -5.32 11.33
C MET A 23 -13.54 -6.43 10.39
N MET A 24 -14.05 -6.38 9.16
CA MET A 24 -13.70 -7.26 8.06
C MET A 24 -12.20 -7.12 7.89
N MET A 25 -11.45 -8.09 8.42
CA MET A 25 -10.02 -8.15 8.13
C MET A 25 -9.91 -8.21 6.61
N PRO A 26 -9.25 -7.22 5.97
CA PRO A 26 -8.95 -7.36 4.56
C PRO A 26 -8.21 -8.68 4.38
N PRO A 27 -8.47 -9.43 3.29
CA PRO A 27 -7.73 -10.64 3.02
C PRO A 27 -6.25 -10.33 3.17
N ALA A 28 -5.54 -11.17 3.93
CA ALA A 28 -4.11 -11.01 4.12
C ALA A 28 -3.47 -10.94 2.73
N THR A 29 -3.09 -9.73 2.30
CA THR A 29 -2.28 -9.57 1.10
C THR A 29 -1.03 -10.40 1.36
N PRO A 30 -0.63 -11.30 0.45
CA PRO A 30 0.62 -12.02 0.61
C PRO A 30 1.70 -10.96 0.82
N VAL A 31 2.24 -10.92 2.04
CA VAL A 31 3.35 -10.04 2.37
C VAL A 31 4.48 -10.59 1.55
N VAL A 32 4.86 -9.88 0.48
CA VAL A 32 6.07 -10.20 -0.27
C VAL A 32 7.22 -9.95 0.69
N ALA A 33 7.59 -11.01 1.43
CA ALA A 33 8.47 -10.94 2.59
C ALA A 33 9.91 -10.58 2.22
N ALA A 34 10.23 -10.60 0.93
CA ALA A 34 11.48 -10.10 0.38
C ALA A 34 11.24 -9.62 -1.06
N CYS A 35 11.91 -8.54 -1.44
CA CYS A 35 11.99 -8.09 -2.82
C CYS A 35 12.55 -9.25 -3.69
N ASP A 36 11.74 -9.79 -4.61
CA ASP A 36 12.11 -10.88 -5.51
C ASP A 36 12.61 -10.31 -6.84
N GLU A 37 13.95 -10.22 -6.96
CA GLU A 37 14.60 -9.65 -8.15
C GLU A 37 14.26 -10.38 -9.44
N ALA A 38 14.06 -11.70 -9.40
CA ALA A 38 13.84 -12.50 -10.60
C ALA A 38 12.45 -12.23 -11.17
N VAL A 39 11.42 -12.23 -10.30
CA VAL A 39 10.04 -11.91 -10.68
C VAL A 39 9.94 -10.46 -11.16
N LEU A 40 10.55 -9.52 -10.42
CA LEU A 40 10.53 -8.11 -10.80
C LEU A 40 11.25 -7.87 -12.13
N SER A 41 12.41 -8.50 -12.36
CA SER A 41 13.14 -8.39 -13.62
C SER A 41 12.33 -8.93 -14.79
N ALA A 42 11.69 -10.08 -14.63
CA ALA A 42 10.85 -10.68 -15.67
C ALA A 42 9.69 -9.77 -16.09
N GLN A 43 9.14 -8.99 -15.15
CA GLN A 43 8.02 -8.08 -15.41
C GLN A 43 8.45 -6.72 -15.99
N TRP A 44 9.56 -6.17 -15.48
CA TRP A 44 9.88 -4.75 -15.67
C TRP A 44 11.06 -4.45 -16.58
N LEU A 45 11.89 -5.44 -16.94
CA LEU A 45 12.97 -5.21 -17.91
C LEU A 45 12.42 -4.65 -19.22
N ASN A 46 13.15 -3.69 -19.79
CA ASN A 46 12.83 -2.98 -21.02
C ASN A 46 11.52 -2.15 -20.96
N GLN A 47 10.84 -2.06 -19.81
CA GLN A 47 9.69 -1.16 -19.66
C GLN A 47 10.14 0.31 -19.67
N PRO A 48 9.30 1.24 -20.17
CA PRO A 48 9.57 2.67 -20.07
C PRO A 48 9.64 3.15 -18.61
N GLY A 49 10.61 4.00 -18.28
CA GLY A 49 10.80 4.48 -16.90
C GLY A 49 9.67 5.37 -16.37
N ASP A 50 8.92 6.03 -17.25
CA ASP A 50 7.68 6.75 -16.93
C ASP A 50 6.55 5.80 -16.50
N VAL A 51 6.42 4.63 -17.12
CA VAL A 51 5.46 3.60 -16.70
C VAL A 51 5.80 3.10 -15.29
N VAL A 52 7.08 2.89 -14.98
CA VAL A 52 7.52 2.51 -13.62
C VAL A 52 7.17 3.62 -12.63
N ARG A 53 7.44 4.89 -12.94
CA ARG A 53 7.15 6.03 -12.05
C ARG A 53 5.64 6.22 -11.80
N ALA A 54 4.79 5.84 -12.74
CA ALA A 54 3.34 5.89 -12.60
C ALA A 54 2.75 4.69 -11.84
N ALA A 55 3.51 3.60 -11.68
CA ALA A 55 3.05 2.39 -11.02
C ALA A 55 3.06 2.54 -9.49
N SER A 56 2.18 1.78 -8.83
CA SER A 56 2.13 1.68 -7.37
C SER A 56 2.83 0.42 -6.90
N PHE A 57 3.68 0.55 -5.87
CA PHE A 57 4.43 -0.55 -5.28
C PHE A 57 4.18 -0.59 -3.79
N ALA A 58 4.13 -1.80 -3.22
CA ALA A 58 4.03 -1.98 -1.78
C ALA A 58 5.35 -1.66 -1.06
N GLN A 59 6.48 -1.76 -1.77
CA GLN A 59 7.82 -1.48 -1.28
C GLN A 59 8.30 -0.08 -1.67
N PRO A 60 9.27 0.50 -0.94
CA PRO A 60 9.99 1.67 -1.40
C PRO A 60 10.64 1.43 -2.76
N VAL A 61 10.54 2.40 -3.66
CA VAL A 61 11.12 2.33 -5.00
C VAL A 61 12.06 3.49 -5.25
N ARG A 62 13.19 3.22 -5.89
CA ARG A 62 14.08 4.23 -6.45
C ARG A 62 14.27 3.98 -7.95
N VAL A 63 14.04 5.03 -8.73
CA VAL A 63 14.26 5.02 -10.19
C VAL A 63 15.34 6.04 -10.50
N PHE A 64 16.38 5.63 -11.21
CA PHE A 64 17.54 6.47 -11.56
C PHE A 64 18.13 6.02 -12.88
N ASN A 65 18.96 6.85 -13.51
CA ASN A 65 19.68 6.48 -14.73
C ASN A 65 21.02 5.85 -14.38
N ARG A 66 21.48 4.93 -15.24
CA ARG A 66 22.84 4.40 -15.16
C ARG A 66 23.86 5.54 -15.18
N GLY A 67 24.72 5.56 -14.15
CA GLY A 67 25.77 6.57 -14.00
C GLY A 67 25.40 7.75 -13.09
N ASP A 68 24.15 7.83 -12.62
CA ASP A 68 23.76 8.83 -11.62
C ASP A 68 24.57 8.65 -10.34
N ALA A 69 25.01 9.76 -9.76
CA ALA A 69 25.70 9.75 -8.48
C ALA A 69 24.69 9.47 -7.36
N LEU A 70 24.84 8.31 -6.69
CA LEU A 70 23.98 7.86 -5.61
C LEU A 70 24.78 7.56 -4.35
N THR A 71 24.15 7.74 -3.19
CA THR A 71 24.66 7.22 -1.92
C THR A 71 24.44 5.71 -1.85
N MET A 72 25.39 4.99 -1.24
CA MET A 72 25.34 3.53 -1.07
C MET A 72 24.64 3.11 0.24
N ASP A 73 23.54 3.80 0.59
CA ASP A 73 22.72 3.43 1.74
C ASP A 73 21.95 2.14 1.43
N PHE A 74 22.31 1.03 2.08
CA PHE A 74 21.63 -0.25 1.83
C PHE A 74 20.26 -0.28 2.50
N ASN A 75 19.23 -0.62 1.74
CA ASN A 75 17.87 -0.88 2.22
C ASN A 75 17.34 -2.18 1.59
N PRO A 76 17.30 -3.30 2.33
CA PRO A 76 16.92 -4.61 1.78
C PRO A 76 15.46 -4.67 1.29
N SER A 77 14.62 -3.72 1.71
CA SER A 77 13.21 -3.65 1.29
C SER A 77 13.01 -2.80 0.03
N ARG A 78 14.03 -2.09 -0.47
CA ARG A 78 13.89 -1.15 -1.59
C ARG A 78 14.11 -1.82 -2.94
N ILE A 79 13.22 -1.55 -3.88
CA ILE A 79 13.37 -1.91 -5.29
C ILE A 79 14.12 -0.77 -6.01
N ASN A 80 15.14 -1.11 -6.77
CA ASN A 80 15.88 -0.19 -7.61
C ASN A 80 15.61 -0.52 -9.08
N PHE A 81 15.16 0.48 -9.83
CA PHE A 81 15.08 0.44 -11.29
C PHE A 81 16.17 1.35 -11.85
N GLU A 82 17.17 0.73 -12.49
CA GLU A 82 18.20 1.45 -13.22
C GLU A 82 17.74 1.58 -14.68
N LEU A 83 17.63 2.82 -15.16
CA LEU A 83 17.26 3.14 -16.52
C LEU A 83 18.50 3.26 -17.40
N ASP A 84 18.41 2.76 -18.62
CA ASP A 84 19.36 3.09 -19.67
C ASP A 84 19.15 4.55 -20.11
N PRO A 85 20.17 5.42 -20.04
CA PRO A 85 20.01 6.84 -20.32
C PRO A 85 19.76 7.15 -21.80
N ALA A 86 20.14 6.27 -22.72
CA ALA A 86 19.91 6.48 -24.15
C ALA A 86 18.46 6.17 -24.56
N THR A 87 17.84 5.19 -23.92
CA THR A 87 16.49 4.71 -24.26
C THR A 87 15.41 5.13 -23.27
N GLY A 88 15.79 5.49 -22.04
CA GLY A 88 14.86 5.78 -20.95
C GLY A 88 14.13 4.52 -20.41
N ARG A 89 14.61 3.33 -20.76
CA ARG A 89 13.99 2.04 -20.40
C ARG A 89 14.73 1.36 -19.27
N VAL A 90 14.02 0.52 -18.52
CA VAL A 90 14.61 -0.27 -17.44
C VAL A 90 15.67 -1.22 -18.01
N ALA A 91 16.91 -1.00 -17.59
CA ALA A 91 18.06 -1.79 -17.98
C ALA A 91 18.41 -2.85 -16.92
N ARG A 92 18.05 -2.60 -15.66
CA ARG A 92 18.26 -3.52 -14.54
C ARG A 92 17.25 -3.27 -13.42
N VAL A 93 16.85 -4.35 -12.76
CA VAL A 93 16.10 -4.32 -11.50
C VAL A 93 16.91 -5.05 -10.45
N PHE A 94 16.99 -4.48 -9.24
CA PHE A 94 17.65 -5.13 -8.10
C PHE A 94 17.11 -4.59 -6.77
N CYS A 95 17.33 -5.34 -5.70
CA CYS A 95 16.88 -5.03 -4.35
C CYS A 95 18.07 -4.55 -3.50
N GLY A 96 17.88 -3.48 -2.71
CA GLY A 96 18.93 -2.96 -1.82
C GLY A 96 19.04 -1.44 -1.72
#